data_AF-F2ICL1-F1
#
_entry.id   AF-F2ICL1-F1
#
_cell.length_a   1.000
_cell.length_b   1.000
_cell.length_c   1.000
_cell.angle_alpha   90.00
_cell.angle_beta   90.00
_cell.angle_gamma   90.00
#
_symmetry.space_group_name_H-M   'P 1'
#
loop_
_entity.id
_entity.type
_entity.pdbx_description
1 polymer ?
#
loop_
_entity_poly.entity_id
_entity_poly.type
_entity_poly.pdbx_seq_one_letter_code
_entity_poly.pdbx_strand_id
1 'polypeptide(L)'
;MRKILVFGLLSCLIINSSCSNIEANDADYDALAQDMCECASPHTSKISKEMRQAMITSEKEGTNVQAAMNAVFVKDPKSGVADMHAIDELGIELKKCSERLNSKYSAVYTNESEEDVIQKLLNALKKRRGCEFTYALMKATSKPAK
;
A
#
# COMPACT_ATOMS: atom_id res chain seq x y z
N MET A 1 2.31 -13.55 -17.85
CA MET A 1 1.03 -13.32 -17.15
C MET A 1 1.29 -13.36 -15.65
N ARG A 2 1.40 -12.19 -15.02
CA ARG A 2 1.54 -12.05 -13.56
C ARG A 2 0.22 -11.48 -13.01
N LYS A 3 -0.24 -12.00 -11.87
CA LYS A 3 -1.40 -11.44 -11.14
C LYS A 3 -0.99 -10.08 -10.58
N ILE A 4 -1.92 -9.12 -10.50
CA ILE A 4 -1.63 -7.72 -10.09
C ILE A 4 -1.05 -7.61 -8.67
N LEU A 5 -1.24 -8.62 -7.81
CA LEU A 5 -0.72 -8.64 -6.44
C LEU A 5 0.31 -9.76 -6.27
N VAL A 6 1.56 -9.52 -6.71
CA VAL A 6 2.66 -10.45 -6.44
C VAL A 6 3.36 -10.07 -5.14
N PHE A 7 2.87 -10.55 -4.01
CA PHE A 7 3.76 -10.96 -2.91
C PHE A 7 3.91 -12.48 -3.03
N GLY A 8 5.12 -12.90 -3.41
CA GLY A 8 5.37 -14.18 -4.06
C GLY A 8 4.95 -15.43 -3.28
N LEU A 9 4.46 -16.43 -4.02
CA LEU A 9 4.69 -17.85 -3.81
C LEU A 9 4.25 -18.61 -5.07
N LEU A 10 5.24 -19.25 -5.71
CA LEU A 10 5.21 -20.44 -6.56
C LEU A 10 4.02 -20.71 -7.53
N SER A 11 4.41 -20.83 -8.81
CA SER A 11 4.02 -21.85 -9.79
C SER A 11 2.61 -22.45 -9.72
N CYS A 12 1.83 -22.24 -10.79
CA CYS A 12 0.91 -23.27 -11.27
C CYS A 12 0.99 -23.41 -12.78
N LEU A 13 1.09 -24.67 -13.20
CA LEU A 13 1.16 -25.17 -14.57
C LEU A 13 -0.16 -24.94 -15.35
N ILE A 14 0.04 -24.67 -16.65
CA ILE A 14 -0.70 -25.05 -17.86
C ILE A 14 -2.09 -25.72 -17.71
N ILE A 15 -3.12 -25.20 -18.40
CA ILE A 15 -3.90 -25.79 -19.53
C ILE A 15 -5.28 -25.09 -19.66
N ASN A 16 -5.58 -24.68 -20.90
CA ASN A 16 -6.86 -24.28 -21.50
C ASN A 16 -8.16 -24.42 -20.69
N SER A 17 -8.89 -23.31 -20.55
CA SER A 17 -10.22 -23.10 -21.15
C SER A 17 -10.79 -21.79 -20.61
N SER A 18 -11.00 -20.81 -21.48
CA SER A 18 -12.03 -19.77 -21.38
C SER A 18 -12.36 -19.13 -20.02
N CYS A 19 -11.42 -19.04 -19.08
CA CYS A 19 -11.53 -18.10 -17.98
C CYS A 19 -11.27 -16.74 -18.59
N SER A 20 -12.30 -15.89 -18.63
CA SER A 20 -12.25 -14.48 -18.99
C SER A 20 -11.32 -13.75 -18.02
N ASN A 21 -10.03 -13.98 -18.19
CA ASN A 21 -9.00 -13.18 -17.57
C ASN A 21 -9.07 -11.83 -18.28
N ILE A 22 -9.25 -10.76 -17.51
CA ILE A 22 -9.37 -9.40 -18.01
C ILE A 22 -8.01 -8.73 -17.79
N GLU A 23 -7.47 -8.13 -18.85
CA GLU A 23 -6.26 -7.32 -18.72
C GLU A 23 -6.57 -6.07 -17.88
N ALA A 24 -5.69 -5.78 -16.92
CA ALA A 24 -5.81 -4.64 -16.01
C ALA A 24 -5.94 -3.34 -16.79
N ASN A 25 -6.94 -2.53 -16.43
CA ASN A 25 -7.08 -1.17 -16.91
C ASN A 25 -7.03 -0.16 -15.74
N ASP A 26 -7.10 1.13 -16.07
CA ASP A 26 -7.02 2.19 -15.06
C ASP A 26 -8.13 2.11 -13.99
N ALA A 27 -9.33 1.62 -14.34
CA ALA A 27 -10.41 1.44 -13.38
C ALA A 27 -10.12 0.30 -12.39
N ASP A 28 -9.41 -0.75 -12.81
CA ASP A 28 -8.97 -1.81 -11.92
C ASP A 28 -7.94 -1.29 -10.90
N TYR A 29 -6.97 -0.48 -11.35
CA TYR A 29 -6.00 0.18 -10.48
C TYR A 29 -6.66 1.17 -9.52
N ASP A 30 -7.63 1.93 -10.00
CA ASP A 30 -8.40 2.84 -9.16
C ASP A 30 -9.19 2.07 -8.10
N ALA A 31 -9.90 1.00 -8.47
CA ALA A 31 -10.64 0.17 -7.52
C ALA A 31 -9.69 -0.50 -6.51
N LEU A 32 -8.55 -1.01 -6.95
CA LEU A 32 -7.56 -1.61 -6.07
C LEU A 32 -7.00 -0.60 -5.07
N ALA A 33 -6.67 0.63 -5.52
CA ALA A 33 -6.23 1.71 -4.65
C ALA A 33 -7.29 2.07 -3.59
N GLN A 34 -8.57 2.07 -3.99
CA GLN A 34 -9.67 2.30 -3.06
C GLN A 34 -9.73 1.21 -2.00
N ASP A 35 -9.74 -0.06 -2.42
CA ASP A 35 -9.80 -1.20 -1.51
C ASP A 35 -8.62 -1.21 -0.53
N MET A 36 -7.41 -0.89 -0.99
CA MET A 36 -6.23 -0.79 -0.13
C MET A 36 -6.36 0.35 0.89
N CYS A 37 -6.90 1.49 0.47
CA CYS A 37 -7.18 2.60 1.36
C CYS A 37 -8.24 2.26 2.40
N GLU A 38 -9.31 1.57 2.00
CA GLU A 38 -10.36 1.06 2.89
C GLU A 38 -9.82 0.02 3.87
N CYS A 39 -8.85 -0.80 3.45
CA CYS A 39 -8.15 -1.70 4.36
C CYS A 39 -7.29 -0.98 5.38
N ALA A 40 -6.59 0.09 5.01
CA ALA A 40 -5.74 0.82 5.94
C ALA A 40 -6.55 1.68 6.93
N SER A 41 -7.59 2.37 6.43
CA SER A 41 -8.28 3.47 7.12
C SER A 41 -8.71 3.15 8.55
N PRO A 42 -9.35 1.99 8.85
CA PRO A 42 -9.78 1.65 10.21
C PRO A 42 -8.62 1.61 11.22
N HIS A 43 -7.44 1.19 10.78
CA HIS A 43 -6.27 0.99 11.63
C HIS A 43 -5.44 2.27 11.79
N THR A 44 -5.56 3.22 10.86
CA THR A 44 -4.84 4.51 10.95
C THR A 44 -5.21 5.32 12.19
N SER A 45 -6.41 5.12 12.74
CA SER A 45 -6.90 5.81 13.94
C SER A 45 -6.07 5.54 15.20
N LYS A 46 -5.40 4.39 15.26
CA LYS A 46 -4.50 3.99 16.35
C LYS A 46 -3.15 4.70 16.32
N ILE A 47 -2.78 5.27 15.17
CA ILE A 47 -1.56 6.06 14.99
C ILE A 47 -1.87 7.50 15.41
N SER A 48 -0.94 8.18 16.07
CA SER A 48 -1.13 9.56 16.50
C SER A 48 -1.34 10.49 15.29
N LYS A 49 -2.11 11.55 15.49
CA LYS A 49 -2.29 12.58 14.45
C LYS A 49 -0.96 13.20 14.05
N GLU A 50 -0.05 13.39 15.00
CA GLU A 50 1.27 13.96 14.77
C GLU A 50 2.11 13.06 13.85
N MET A 51 2.17 11.75 14.13
CA MET A 51 2.88 10.79 13.28
C MET A 51 2.29 10.72 11.86
N ARG A 52 0.96 10.61 11.75
CA ARG A 52 0.30 10.60 10.43
C ARG A 52 0.62 11.86 9.64
N GLN A 53 0.56 13.03 10.29
CA GLN A 53 0.84 14.30 9.63
C GLN A 53 2.31 14.42 9.22
N ALA A 54 3.24 13.96 10.05
CA ALA A 54 4.67 13.95 9.72
C ALA A 54 4.96 13.13 8.46
N MET A 55 4.36 11.94 8.34
CA MET A 55 4.48 11.10 7.12
C MET A 55 3.88 11.77 5.89
N ILE A 56 2.65 12.30 6.01
CA ILE A 56 1.96 12.98 4.90
C ILE A 56 2.73 14.22 4.43
N THR A 57 3.19 15.05 5.37
CA THR A 57 3.94 16.27 5.04
C THR A 57 5.26 15.92 4.37
N SER A 58 5.98 14.93 4.89
CA SER A 58 7.28 14.53 4.33
C SER A 58 7.14 13.97 2.93
N GLU A 59 6.09 13.19 2.68
CA GLU A 59 5.77 12.72 1.34
C GLU A 59 5.53 13.89 0.38
N LYS A 60 4.69 14.85 0.78
CA LYS A 60 4.32 16.01 -0.06
C LYS A 60 5.51 16.92 -0.36
N GLU A 61 6.39 17.11 0.62
CA GLU A 61 7.59 17.93 0.50
C GLU A 61 8.77 17.19 -0.16
N GLY A 62 8.62 15.88 -0.42
CA GLY A 62 9.68 15.07 -0.99
C GLY A 62 10.84 14.80 -0.03
N THR A 63 10.63 14.94 1.27
CA THR A 63 11.63 14.69 2.31
C THR A 63 11.59 13.23 2.79
N ASN A 64 12.53 12.85 3.66
CA ASN A 64 12.65 11.49 4.15
C ASN A 64 11.58 11.18 5.22
N VAL A 65 10.64 10.29 4.88
CA VAL A 65 9.55 9.86 5.77
C VAL A 65 10.08 9.22 7.07
N GLN A 66 11.12 8.39 7.00
CA GLN A 66 11.72 7.75 8.19
C GLN A 66 12.33 8.81 9.13
N ALA A 67 12.98 9.83 8.58
CA ALA A 67 13.52 10.93 9.38
C ALA A 67 12.42 11.71 10.11
N ALA A 68 11.27 11.92 9.45
CA ALA A 68 10.13 12.59 10.07
C ALA A 68 9.45 11.74 11.15
N MET A 69 9.32 10.43 10.93
CA MET A 69 8.85 9.50 11.96
C MET A 69 9.80 9.52 13.18
N ASN A 70 11.11 9.51 12.94
CA ASN A 70 12.12 9.61 14.00
C ASN A 70 12.03 10.94 14.75
N ALA A 71 11.76 12.06 14.07
CA ALA A 71 11.60 13.36 14.71
C ALA A 71 10.42 13.38 15.69
N VAL A 72 9.28 12.77 15.31
CA VAL A 72 8.13 12.60 16.22
C VAL A 72 8.51 11.72 17.41
N PHE A 73 9.20 10.59 17.15
CA PHE A 73 9.65 9.69 18.20
C PHE A 73 10.59 10.36 19.21
N VAL A 74 11.57 11.15 18.74
CA VAL A 74 12.53 11.85 19.63
C VAL A 74 11.82 12.89 20.48
N LYS A 75 10.79 13.55 19.93
CA LYS A 75 10.01 14.58 20.64
C LYS A 75 9.11 13.99 21.73
N ASP A 76 8.45 12.87 21.45
CA ASP A 76 7.65 12.11 22.42
C ASP A 76 7.89 10.61 22.24
N PRO A 77 8.88 10.04 22.97
CA PRO A 77 9.21 8.63 22.85
C PRO A 77 8.06 7.70 23.23
N LYS A 78 7.21 8.11 24.18
CA LYS A 78 6.10 7.27 24.65
C LYS A 78 5.02 7.16 23.58
N SER A 79 4.61 8.28 22.99
CA SER A 79 3.70 8.26 21.83
C SER A 79 4.36 7.59 20.64
N GLY A 80 5.64 7.85 20.40
CA GLY A 80 6.40 7.27 19.29
C GLY A 80 6.44 5.74 19.31
N VAL A 81 6.64 5.11 20.47
CA VAL A 81 6.57 3.64 20.59
C VAL A 81 5.17 3.10 20.28
N ALA A 82 4.12 3.75 20.78
CA ALA A 82 2.75 3.35 20.48
C ALA A 82 2.42 3.49 18.99
N ASP A 83 2.92 4.55 18.35
CA ASP A 83 2.78 4.79 16.93
C ASP A 83 3.47 3.73 16.07
N MET A 84 4.70 3.34 16.44
CA MET A 84 5.42 2.27 15.73
C MET A 84 4.69 0.93 15.85
N HIS A 85 4.20 0.59 17.06
CA HIS A 85 3.41 -0.62 17.25
C HIS A 85 2.11 -0.60 16.43
N ALA A 86 1.42 0.54 16.35
CA ALA A 86 0.23 0.69 15.52
C ALA A 86 0.53 0.60 14.01
N ILE A 87 1.70 1.07 13.57
CA ILE A 87 2.17 0.92 12.19
C ILE A 87 2.51 -0.54 11.87
N ASP A 88 3.15 -1.26 12.80
CA ASP A 88 3.43 -2.70 12.66
C ASP A 88 2.13 -3.53 12.59
N GLU A 89 1.16 -3.24 13.47
CA GLU A 89 -0.19 -3.83 13.41
C GLU A 89 -0.87 -3.55 12.06
N LEU A 90 -0.78 -2.31 11.57
CA LEU A 90 -1.31 -1.94 10.26
C LEU A 90 -0.62 -2.75 9.15
N GLY A 91 0.68 -3.00 9.22
CA GLY A 91 1.41 -3.85 8.27
C GLY A 91 0.85 -5.28 8.21
N ILE A 92 0.52 -5.86 9.37
CA ILE A 92 -0.12 -7.19 9.46
C ILE A 92 -1.51 -7.18 8.81
N GLU A 93 -2.32 -6.16 9.08
CA GLU A 93 -3.67 -6.06 8.53
C GLU A 93 -3.66 -5.77 7.03
N LEU A 94 -2.72 -4.98 6.54
CA LEU A 94 -2.50 -4.78 5.11
C LEU A 94 -2.07 -6.07 4.41
N LYS A 95 -1.27 -6.93 5.06
CA LYS A 95 -0.93 -8.26 4.53
C LYS A 95 -2.18 -9.13 4.38
N LYS A 96 -3.00 -9.24 5.43
CA LYS A 96 -4.28 -10.00 5.38
C LYS A 96 -5.23 -9.42 4.32
N CYS A 97 -5.27 -8.09 4.21
CA CYS A 97 -6.03 -7.43 3.17
C CYS A 97 -5.51 -7.81 1.78
N SER A 98 -4.19 -7.77 1.56
CA SER A 98 -3.58 -8.14 0.28
C SER A 98 -3.97 -9.56 -0.16
N GLU A 99 -4.00 -10.52 0.76
CA GLU A 99 -4.47 -11.89 0.48
C GLU A 99 -5.93 -11.92 0.02
N ARG A 100 -6.81 -11.16 0.67
CA ARG A 100 -8.21 -11.01 0.27
C ARG A 100 -8.36 -10.33 -1.09
N LEU A 101 -7.60 -9.26 -1.34
CA LEU A 101 -7.63 -8.54 -2.60
C LEU A 101 -7.10 -9.40 -3.74
N ASN A 102 -6.08 -10.22 -3.50
CA ASN A 102 -5.59 -11.17 -4.49
C ASN A 102 -6.68 -12.19 -4.90
N SER A 103 -7.57 -12.57 -3.98
CA SER A 103 -8.75 -13.37 -4.32
C SER A 103 -9.79 -12.57 -5.12
N LYS A 104 -10.10 -11.34 -4.68
CA LYS A 104 -11.06 -10.43 -5.36
C LYS A 104 -10.64 -10.12 -6.81
N TYR A 105 -9.36 -9.93 -7.05
CA TYR A 105 -8.77 -9.61 -8.36
C TYR A 105 -8.16 -10.83 -9.06
N SER A 106 -8.53 -12.05 -8.67
CA SER A 106 -7.91 -13.28 -9.19
C SER A 106 -8.09 -13.50 -10.70
N ALA A 107 -9.10 -12.87 -11.31
CA ALA A 107 -9.37 -12.89 -12.75
C ALA A 107 -8.74 -11.70 -13.50
N VAL A 108 -8.15 -10.72 -12.80
CA VAL A 108 -7.49 -9.57 -13.43
C VAL A 108 -5.98 -9.83 -13.53
N TYR A 109 -5.40 -9.67 -14.71
CA TYR A 109 -3.98 -9.89 -14.93
C TYR A 109 -3.32 -8.70 -15.60
N THR A 110 -2.00 -8.59 -15.48
CA THR A 110 -1.22 -7.61 -16.21
C THR A 110 0.06 -8.25 -16.76
N ASN A 111 0.56 -7.69 -17.86
CA ASN A 111 1.88 -7.99 -18.41
C ASN A 111 2.92 -6.91 -18.05
N GLU A 112 2.52 -5.91 -17.28
CA GLU A 112 3.37 -4.82 -16.82
C GLU A 112 4.43 -5.31 -15.83
N SER A 113 5.51 -4.53 -15.70
CA SER A 113 6.53 -4.79 -14.69
C SER A 113 5.96 -4.53 -13.29
N GLU A 114 6.58 -5.11 -12.27
CA GLU A 114 6.19 -4.86 -10.88
C GLU A 114 6.31 -3.38 -10.51
N GLU A 115 7.33 -2.70 -11.05
CA GLU A 115 7.54 -1.26 -10.85
C GLU A 115 6.41 -0.43 -11.47
N ASP A 116 5.97 -0.77 -12.68
CA ASP A 116 4.85 -0.09 -13.34
C ASP A 116 3.54 -0.29 -12.58
N VAL A 117 3.27 -1.51 -12.11
CA VAL A 117 2.10 -1.85 -11.28
C VAL A 117 2.09 -1.00 -10.00
N ILE A 118 3.22 -0.95 -9.29
CA ILE A 118 3.39 -0.15 -8.07
C ILE A 118 3.17 1.34 -8.40
N GLN A 119 3.77 1.85 -9.47
CA GLN A 119 3.66 3.26 -9.83
C GLN A 119 2.22 3.65 -10.21
N LYS A 120 1.50 2.81 -10.95
CA LYS A 120 0.08 3.01 -11.27
C LYS A 120 -0.80 3.00 -10.03
N LEU A 121 -0.58 2.05 -9.13
CA LEU A 121 -1.29 1.96 -7.86
C LEU A 121 -1.01 3.18 -6.96
N LEU A 122 0.24 3.62 -6.86
CA LEU A 122 0.63 4.83 -6.16
C LEU A 122 0.00 6.09 -6.77
N ASN A 123 -0.08 6.17 -8.10
CA ASN A 123 -0.75 7.28 -8.79
C ASN A 123 -2.26 7.30 -8.52
N ALA A 124 -2.91 6.13 -8.47
CA ALA A 124 -4.31 6.00 -8.11
C ALA A 124 -4.57 6.41 -6.64
N LEU A 125 -3.73 5.96 -5.71
CA LEU A 125 -3.80 6.35 -4.29
C LEU A 125 -3.61 7.86 -4.09
N LYS A 126 -2.63 8.46 -4.79
CA LYS A 126 -2.32 9.89 -4.68
C LYS A 126 -3.52 10.79 -5.02
N LYS A 127 -4.36 10.36 -5.96
CA LYS A 127 -5.55 11.13 -6.40
C LYS A 127 -6.72 11.03 -5.40
N ARG A 128 -6.67 10.12 -4.43
CA ARG A 128 -7.80 9.81 -3.53
C ARG A 128 -7.71 10.61 -2.23
N ARG A 129 -8.71 11.46 -1.99
CA ARG A 129 -8.88 12.17 -0.72
C ARG A 129 -9.13 11.17 0.41
N GLY A 130 -8.48 11.37 1.56
CA GLY A 130 -8.57 10.47 2.71
C GLY A 130 -7.57 9.30 2.68
N CYS A 131 -6.85 9.12 1.57
CA CYS A 131 -5.85 8.05 1.41
C CYS A 131 -4.41 8.58 1.51
N GLU A 132 -4.20 9.83 1.92
CA GLU A 132 -2.90 10.49 1.93
C GLU A 132 -1.89 9.75 2.81
N PHE A 133 -2.34 9.23 3.97
CA PHE A 133 -1.50 8.43 4.84
C PHE A 133 -1.11 7.09 4.21
N THR A 134 -2.08 6.37 3.64
CA THR A 134 -1.85 5.10 2.95
C THR A 134 -0.88 5.27 1.78
N TYR A 135 -1.05 6.35 1.01
CA TYR A 135 -0.12 6.72 -0.06
C TYR A 135 1.29 6.96 0.46
N ALA A 136 1.44 7.78 1.51
CA ALA A 136 2.74 8.07 2.12
C ALA A 136 3.43 6.80 2.65
N LEU A 137 2.68 5.94 3.34
CA LEU A 137 3.17 4.66 3.85
C LEU A 137 3.64 3.76 2.71
N MET A 138 2.80 3.53 1.70
CA MET A 138 3.13 2.64 0.59
C MET A 138 4.32 3.13 -0.23
N LYS A 139 4.40 4.44 -0.48
CA LYS A 139 5.54 5.05 -1.19
C LYS A 139 6.84 4.94 -0.40
N ALA A 140 6.76 5.03 0.93
CA ALA A 140 7.92 4.83 1.80
C ALA A 140 8.41 3.39 1.77
N THR A 141 7.50 2.41 1.72
CA THR A 141 7.84 0.98 1.66
C THR A 141 8.18 0.47 0.26
N SER A 142 7.81 1.20 -0.80
CA SER A 142 8.04 0.79 -2.19
C SER A 142 9.41 1.18 -2.74
N LYS A 143 10.14 2.08 -2.06
CA LYS A 143 11.51 2.42 -2.43
C LYS A 143 12.46 1.39 -1.83
N PRO A 144 13.41 0.82 -2.59
CA PRO A 144 14.51 0.10 -1.97
C PRO A 144 15.26 1.05 -1.04
N ALA A 145 15.54 0.60 0.19
CA ALA A 145 16.47 1.29 1.07
C ALA A 145 17.79 1.44 0.29
N LYS A 146 18.13 2.68 -0.06
CA LYS A 146 19.44 3.02 -0.61
C LYS A 146 20.44 3.15 0.53
#